data_AF-A0A838WAJ5-F1
#
_entry.id   AF-A0A838WAJ5-F1
#
_cell.length_a   1.000
_cell.length_b   1.000
_cell.length_c   1.000
_cell.angle_alpha   90.00
_cell.angle_beta   90.00
_cell.angle_gamma   90.00
#
_symmetry.space_group_name_H-M   'P 1'
#
loop_
_entity.id
_entity.type
_entity.pdbx_description
1 polymer ?
#
loop_
_entity_poly.entity_id
_entity_poly.type
_entity_poly.pdbx_seq_one_letter_code
_entity_poly.pdbx_strand_id
1 'polypeptide(L)' 'PPELASDIVDRGIVMTGGGALIRGLDQLIARETGLPIHIDGEPLTCVVRGAGRILDDLNKYRGVLTS' A
#
# COMPACT_ATOMS: atom_id res chain seq x y z
N PRO A 1 12.00 10.68 9.50
CA PRO A 1 11.72 11.74 10.49
C PRO A 1 10.69 11.22 11.50
N PRO A 2 10.65 11.74 12.74
CA PRO A 2 9.76 11.23 13.80
C PRO A 2 8.28 11.18 13.40
N GLU A 3 7.86 12.18 12.64
CA GLU A 3 6.51 12.33 12.08
C GLU A 3 6.12 11.20 11.10
N LEU A 4 7.06 10.65 10.32
CA LEU A 4 6.77 9.46 9.50
C LEU A 4 6.57 8.19 10.35
N ALA A 5 7.30 8.05 11.45
CA ALA A 5 7.15 6.92 12.34
C ALA A 5 5.80 6.98 13.08
N SER A 6 5.40 8.17 13.53
CA SER A 6 4.07 8.40 14.11
C SER A 6 2.95 8.11 13.12
N ASP A 7 3.05 8.61 11.88
CA ASP A 7 2.04 8.35 10.83
C ASP A 7 1.90 6.85 10.52
N ILE A 8 2.99 6.08 10.55
CA ILE A 8 2.95 4.62 10.34
C ILE A 8 2.26 3.91 11.51
N VAL A 9 2.51 4.35 12.74
CA VAL A 9 1.83 3.79 13.94
C VAL A 9 0.33 4.05 13.88
N ASP A 10 -0.08 5.23 13.43
CA ASP A 10 -1.50 5.62 13.37
C ASP A 10 -2.23 5.01 12.16
N ARG A 11 -1.61 4.98 10.98
CA ARG A 11 -2.25 4.55 9.72
C ARG A 11 -1.98 3.09 9.36
N GLY A 12 -0.94 2.49 9.93
CA GLY A 12 -0.60 1.10 9.70
C GLY A 12 -0.07 0.78 8.30
N ILE A 13 -0.24 -0.47 7.90
CA ILE A 13 0.23 -1.04 6.62
C ILE A 13 -0.98 -1.41 5.76
N VAL A 14 -0.98 -0.98 4.50
CA VAL A 14 -1.94 -1.46 3.49
C VAL A 14 -1.31 -2.61 2.70
N MET A 15 -1.95 -3.78 2.73
CA MET A 15 -1.57 -4.95 1.96
C MET A 15 -2.31 -5.01 0.62
N THR A 16 -1.58 -5.37 -0.43
CA THR A 16 -2.10 -5.49 -1.79
C THR A 16 -1.42 -6.65 -2.54
N GLY A 17 -1.85 -6.93 -3.78
CA GLY A 17 -1.39 -8.05 -4.59
C GLY A 17 -1.99 -9.40 -4.17
N GLY A 18 -1.62 -10.47 -4.88
CA GLY A 18 -2.09 -11.83 -4.58
C GLY A 18 -1.65 -12.34 -3.21
N GLY A 19 -0.49 -11.89 -2.72
CA GLY A 19 0.02 -12.24 -1.39
C GLY A 19 -0.91 -11.80 -0.25
N ALA A 20 -1.63 -10.68 -0.42
CA ALA A 20 -2.57 -10.19 0.58
C ALA A 20 -3.76 -11.13 0.84
N LEU A 21 -4.02 -12.08 -0.07
CA LEU A 21 -5.09 -13.07 0.06
C LEU A 21 -4.64 -14.38 0.72
N ILE A 22 -3.35 -14.49 1.08
CA ILE A 22 -2.86 -15.64 1.85
C ILE A 22 -3.52 -15.59 3.23
N ARG A 23 -4.27 -16.65 3.56
CA ARG A 23 -5.04 -16.74 4.79
C ARG A 23 -4.15 -16.52 6.02
N GLY A 24 -4.46 -15.48 6.78
CA GLY A 24 -3.80 -15.15 8.05
C GLY A 24 -2.46 -14.43 7.90
N LEU A 25 -2.04 -14.07 6.69
CA LEU A 25 -0.81 -13.29 6.50
C LEU A 25 -0.94 -11.89 7.09
N ASP A 26 -2.11 -11.26 6.94
CA ASP A 26 -2.47 -10.00 7.59
C ASP A 26 -2.33 -10.08 9.12
N GLN A 27 -2.85 -11.16 9.71
CA GLN A 27 -2.78 -11.39 11.15
C GLN A 27 -1.34 -11.63 11.63
N LEU A 28 -0.55 -12.36 10.85
CA LEU A 28 0.86 -12.59 11.15
C LEU A 28 1.62 -11.26 11.15
N ILE A 29 1.48 -10.46 10.08
CA ILE A 29 2.15 -9.17 9.97
C ILE A 29 1.70 -8.23 11.09
N ALA A 30 0.41 -8.20 11.43
CA ALA A 30 -0.10 -7.42 12.56
C ALA A 30 0.57 -7.79 13.89
N ARG A 31 0.73 -9.09 14.15
CA ARG A 31 1.38 -9.59 15.37
C ARG A 31 2.87 -9.26 15.42
N GLU A 32 3.58 -9.43 14.33
CA GLU A 32 5.04 -9.22 14.27
C GLU A 32 5.41 -7.73 14.30
N THR A 33 4.60 -6.88 13.68
CA THR A 33 4.87 -5.44 13.59
C THR A 33 4.23 -4.62 14.71
N GLY A 34 3.16 -5.15 15.34
CA GLY A 34 2.34 -4.38 16.26
C GLY A 34 1.54 -3.25 15.59
N LEU A 35 1.50 -3.21 14.25
CA LEU A 35 0.83 -2.17 13.48
C LEU A 35 -0.54 -2.63 12.97
N PRO A 36 -1.50 -1.70 12.79
CA PRO A 36 -2.74 -1.99 12.08
C PRO A 36 -2.47 -2.45 10.65
N ILE A 37 -3.19 -3.47 10.18
CA ILE A 37 -3.08 -3.99 8.82
C ILE A 37 -4.42 -3.84 8.11
N HIS A 38 -4.38 -3.30 6.89
CA HIS A 38 -5.55 -3.09 6.03
C HIS A 38 -5.34 -3.80 4.71
N ILE A 39 -6.25 -4.67 4.30
CA ILE A 39 -6.20 -5.26 2.95
C ILE A 39 -6.94 -4.32 1.98
N ASP A 40 -6.32 -4.00 0.85
CA ASP A 40 -6.97 -3.24 -0.23
C ASP A 40 -8.25 -3.97 -0.71
N GLY A 41 -9.27 -3.22 -1.12
CA GLY A 41 -10.54 -3.79 -1.57
C GLY A 41 -10.45 -4.56 -2.90
N GLU A 42 -9.44 -4.28 -3.72
CA GLU A 42 -9.20 -4.91 -5.02
C GLU A 42 -7.70 -5.24 -5.19
N PRO A 43 -7.13 -6.08 -4.31
CA PRO A 43 -5.68 -6.17 -4.15
C PRO A 43 -4.99 -6.77 -5.40
N LEU A 44 -5.71 -7.60 -6.16
CA LEU A 44 -5.19 -8.21 -7.40
C LEU A 44 -5.01 -7.21 -8.54
N THR A 45 -5.80 -6.13 -8.58
CA THR A 45 -5.79 -5.14 -9.67
C THR A 45 -5.19 -3.81 -9.23
N CYS A 46 -4.80 -3.66 -7.97
CA CYS A 46 -4.27 -2.42 -7.40
C CYS A 46 -3.10 -1.83 -8.21
N VAL A 47 -2.15 -2.66 -8.65
CA VAL A 47 -0.99 -2.20 -9.45
C VAL A 47 -1.43 -1.61 -10.79
N VAL A 48 -2.26 -2.33 -11.56
CA VAL A 48 -2.71 -1.86 -12.88
C VAL A 48 -3.65 -0.67 -12.79
N ARG A 49 -4.47 -0.59 -11.73
CA ARG A 49 -5.30 0.60 -11.43
C ARG A 49 -4.44 1.81 -11.12
N GLY A 50 -3.38 1.65 -10.32
CA GLY A 50 -2.43 2.71 -10.02
C GLY A 50 -1.72 3.20 -11.27
N ALA A 51 -1.27 2.28 -12.13
CA ALA A 51 -0.68 2.62 -13.42
C ALA A 51 -1.68 3.39 -14.31
N GLY A 52 -2.93 2.93 -14.42
CA GLY A 52 -3.98 3.64 -15.17
C GLY A 52 -4.20 5.07 -14.67
N ARG A 53 -4.30 5.27 -13.35
CA ARG A 53 -4.43 6.61 -12.74
C ARG A 53 -3.26 7.55 -13.06
N ILE A 54 -2.05 7.00 -13.22
CA ILE A 54 -0.89 7.78 -13.60
C ILE A 54 -0.98 8.18 -15.08
N LEU A 55 -1.42 7.27 -15.94
CA LEU A 55 -1.62 7.54 -17.36
C LEU A 55 -2.70 8.62 -17.58
N ASP A 56 -3.71 8.69 -16.72
CA ASP A 56 -4.76 9.74 -16.76
C ASP A 56 -4.20 11.15 -16.44
N ASP A 57 -3.07 11.27 -15.73
CA ASP A 57 -2.46 12.56 -15.38
C ASP A 57 -0.91 12.48 -15.35
N LEU A 58 -0.32 12.27 -16.53
CA LEU A 58 1.13 12.12 -16.68
C LEU A 58 1.93 13.33 -16.15
N ASN A 59 1.38 14.54 -16.27
CA ASN A 59 2.06 15.76 -15.85
C ASN A 59 2.21 15.81 -14.33
N LYS A 60 1.14 15.50 -13.59
CA LYS A 60 1.16 15.46 -12.13
C LYS A 60 2.16 14.44 -11.58
N TYR A 61 2.30 13.30 -12.25
CA TYR A 61 3.17 12.20 -11.80
C TYR A 61 4.56 12.19 -12.44
N ARG A 62 4.92 13.21 -13.21
CA ARG A 62 6.20 13.28 -13.94
C ARG A 62 7.42 13.02 -13.07
N GLY A 63 7.44 13.55 -11.84
CA GLY A 63 8.56 13.35 -10.90
C GLY A 63 8.72 11.91 -10.40
N VAL A 64 7.73 11.04 -10.63
CA VAL A 64 7.79 9.61 -10.29
C VAL A 64 8.07 8.75 -11.53
N LEU A 65 7.80 9.28 -12.72
CA LEU A 65 7.94 8.58 -14.01
C LEU A 65 9.32 8.73 -14.64
N THR A 66 10.02 9.84 -14.35
CA THR A 66 11.33 10.15 -14.94
C THR A 66 12.27 10.64 -13.85
N SER A 67 13.44 10.01 -13.74
CA SER A 67 14.54 10.40 -12.84
C SER A 67 15.38 11.54 -13.39
#